data_AF-A0A6A7SIG1-F1
#
_entry.id   AF-A0A6A7SIG1-F1
#
_cell.length_a   1.000
_cell.length_b   1.000
_cell.length_c   1.000
_cell.angle_alpha   90.00
_cell.angle_beta   90.00
_cell.angle_gamma   90.00
#
_symmetry.space_group_name_H-M   'P 1'
#
loop_
_entity.id
_entity.type
_entity.pdbx_description
1 polymer ?
#
loop_
_entity_poly.entity_id
_entity_poly.type
_entity_poly.pdbx_seq_one_letter_code
_entity_poly.pdbx_strand_id
1 'polypeptide(L)'
;MVEYYSHKGSFNNVASDTRITNSADQLSGTYFGTNSVTVTSSGTMEVAIDSGVHQGQTFTMVPKTASDGRLVGWRCGGLGAQYLPSSCR
;
A
#
# COMPACT_ATOMS: atom_id res chain seq x y z
N MET A 1 6.12 7.18 2.07
CA MET A 1 6.04 6.02 2.98
C MET A 1 7.38 5.67 3.62
N VAL A 2 8.41 5.26 2.85
CA VAL A 2 9.72 4.89 3.44
C VAL A 2 10.35 6.05 4.22
N GLU A 3 10.30 7.26 3.66
CA GLU A 3 10.78 8.47 4.34
C GLU A 3 10.00 8.77 5.64
N TYR A 4 8.68 8.60 5.64
CA TYR A 4 7.87 8.72 6.85
C TYR A 4 8.37 7.76 7.94
N TYR A 5 8.59 6.50 7.57
CA TYR A 5 9.12 5.49 8.49
C TYR A 5 10.51 5.85 9.01
N SER A 6 11.43 6.34 8.16
CA SER A 6 12.77 6.73 8.60
C SER A 6 12.75 7.90 9.59
N HIS A 7 11.77 8.81 9.49
CA HIS A 7 11.63 9.93 10.42
C HIS A 7 10.86 9.58 11.70
N LYS A 8 9.86 8.70 11.60
CA LYS A 8 8.94 8.41 12.72
C LYS A 8 9.25 7.09 13.44
N GLY A 9 10.05 6.22 12.84
CA GLY A 9 10.36 4.87 13.35
C GLY A 9 9.17 3.90 13.34
N SER A 10 8.03 4.30 12.79
CA SER A 10 6.79 3.53 12.75
C SER A 10 5.86 4.07 11.65
N PHE A 11 4.89 3.27 11.22
CA PHE A 11 3.79 3.71 10.36
C PHE A 11 2.55 4.15 11.15
N ASN A 12 2.56 4.06 12.49
CA ASN A 12 1.42 4.43 13.32
C ASN A 12 0.92 5.85 12.97
N ASN A 13 -0.37 5.94 12.64
CA ASN A 13 -1.06 7.17 12.26
C ASN A 13 -0.54 7.82 10.96
N VAL A 14 0.08 7.04 10.07
CA VAL A 14 0.50 7.56 8.75
C VAL A 14 -0.69 8.04 7.91
N ALA A 15 -1.87 7.46 8.10
CA ALA A 15 -3.12 7.91 7.50
C ALA A 15 -3.54 9.34 7.92
N SER A 16 -2.93 9.90 8.96
CA SER A 16 -3.15 11.30 9.38
C SER A 16 -2.16 12.29 8.75
N ASP A 17 -1.14 11.82 8.01
CA ASP A 17 -0.26 12.71 7.23
C ASP A 17 -0.95 13.09 5.92
N THR A 18 -1.47 14.32 5.87
CA THR A 18 -2.25 14.81 4.74
C THR A 18 -1.46 14.86 3.43
N ARG A 19 -0.12 14.94 3.47
CA ARG A 19 0.69 14.88 2.26
C ARG A 19 0.68 13.48 1.66
N ILE A 20 0.69 12.45 2.52
CA ILE A 20 0.64 11.06 2.08
C ILE A 20 -0.75 10.73 1.54
N THR A 21 -1.82 11.09 2.26
CA THR A 21 -3.19 10.83 1.79
C THR A 21 -3.49 11.59 0.51
N ASN A 22 -3.16 12.88 0.41
CA ASN A 22 -3.39 13.66 -0.81
C ASN A 22 -2.60 13.12 -2.00
N SER A 23 -1.39 12.59 -1.78
CA SER A 23 -0.62 11.95 -2.84
C SER A 23 -1.28 10.65 -3.29
N ALA A 24 -1.79 9.84 -2.35
CA ALA A 24 -2.48 8.59 -2.65
C ALA A 24 -3.79 8.85 -3.42
N ASP A 25 -4.57 9.86 -3.04
CA ASP A 25 -5.82 10.23 -3.70
C ASP A 25 -5.63 10.62 -5.17
N GLN A 26 -4.46 11.13 -5.53
CA GLN A 26 -4.12 11.53 -6.91
C GLN A 26 -3.60 10.37 -7.77
N LEU A 27 -3.24 9.23 -7.16
CA LEU A 27 -2.76 8.08 -7.92
C LEU A 27 -3.89 7.51 -8.78
N SER A 28 -3.56 7.24 -10.03
CA SER A 28 -4.44 6.58 -10.99
C SER A 28 -3.60 5.73 -11.95
N GLY A 29 -4.26 4.79 -12.61
CA GLY A 29 -3.67 3.92 -13.60
C GLY A 29 -4.72 3.32 -14.51
N THR A 30 -4.31 2.39 -15.37
CA THR A 30 -5.21 1.75 -16.35
C THR A 30 -6.37 0.98 -15.70
N TYR A 31 -6.17 0.45 -14.49
CA TYR A 31 -7.12 -0.44 -13.81
C TYR A 31 -7.65 0.12 -12.47
N PHE A 32 -7.34 1.38 -12.17
CA PHE A 32 -7.81 2.06 -10.97
C PHE A 32 -7.81 3.59 -11.18
N GLY A 33 -8.88 4.26 -10.80
CA GLY A 33 -9.00 5.71 -10.86
C GLY A 33 -8.38 6.44 -9.68
N THR A 34 -8.47 7.77 -9.70
CA THR A 34 -8.17 8.62 -8.54
C THR A 34 -9.03 8.23 -7.34
N ASN A 35 -8.54 8.49 -6.12
CA ASN A 35 -9.14 8.08 -4.85
C ASN A 35 -9.29 6.57 -4.65
N SER A 36 -8.70 5.74 -5.53
CA SER A 36 -8.73 4.28 -5.39
C SER A 36 -7.58 3.73 -4.55
N VAL A 37 -6.61 4.57 -4.16
CA VAL A 37 -5.49 4.20 -3.31
C VAL A 37 -5.69 4.73 -1.90
N THR A 38 -5.80 3.83 -0.93
CA THR A 38 -5.90 4.18 0.50
C THR A 38 -4.62 3.80 1.23
N VAL A 39 -4.18 4.64 2.17
CA VAL A 39 -3.10 4.31 3.11
C VAL A 39 -3.70 4.14 4.50
N THR A 40 -3.64 2.93 5.04
CA THR A 40 -4.15 2.61 6.39
C THR A 40 -3.26 3.23 7.48
N SER A 41 -3.77 3.32 8.71
CA SER A 41 -3.01 3.83 9.86
C SER A 41 -1.78 3.00 10.24
N SER A 42 -1.64 1.78 9.71
CA SER A 42 -0.47 0.91 9.88
C SER A 42 0.48 0.91 8.67
N GLY A 43 0.18 1.74 7.65
CA GLY A 43 1.01 1.91 6.47
C GLY A 43 0.80 0.87 5.37
N THR A 44 -0.20 0.00 5.48
CA THR A 44 -0.65 -0.80 4.33
C THR A 44 -1.24 0.13 3.29
N MET A 45 -0.78 0.00 2.04
CA MET A 45 -1.36 0.66 0.87
C MET A 45 -2.36 -0.31 0.22
N GLU A 46 -3.56 0.16 -0.04
CA GLU A 46 -4.66 -0.61 -0.62
C GLU A 46 -5.09 0.04 -1.92
N VAL A 47 -5.07 -0.71 -3.02
CA VAL A 47 -5.46 -0.24 -4.35
C VAL A 47 -6.72 -0.98 -4.75
N ALA A 48 -7.85 -0.27 -4.77
CA ALA A 48 -9.11 -0.79 -5.28
C ALA A 48 -9.05 -0.87 -6.81
N ILE A 49 -9.27 -2.06 -7.37
CA ILE A 49 -9.23 -2.30 -8.81
C ILE A 49 -10.63 -2.09 -9.37
N ASP A 50 -10.79 -1.12 -10.28
CA ASP A 50 -12.10 -0.72 -10.80
C ASP A 50 -12.46 -1.36 -12.15
N SER A 51 -11.51 -2.04 -12.80
CA SER A 51 -11.67 -2.59 -14.13
C SER A 51 -10.72 -3.76 -14.43
N GLY A 52 -11.02 -4.53 -15.48
CA GLY A 52 -10.23 -5.68 -15.89
C GLY A 52 -10.54 -6.96 -15.10
N VAL A 53 -9.65 -7.95 -15.20
CA VAL A 53 -9.87 -9.32 -14.66
C VAL A 53 -9.94 -9.39 -13.14
N HIS A 54 -9.46 -8.35 -12.45
CA HIS A 54 -9.46 -8.22 -10.99
C HIS A 54 -10.42 -7.13 -10.51
N GLN A 55 -11.34 -6.67 -11.36
CA GLN A 55 -12.34 -5.67 -10.97
C GLN A 55 -13.07 -6.08 -9.69
N GLY A 56 -13.20 -5.12 -8.77
CA GLY A 56 -13.83 -5.31 -7.46
C GLY A 56 -12.93 -5.96 -6.42
N GLN A 57 -11.69 -6.30 -6.76
CA GLN A 57 -10.68 -6.78 -5.81
C GLN A 57 -9.77 -5.63 -5.36
N THR A 58 -9.10 -5.82 -4.22
CA THR A 58 -8.14 -4.85 -3.67
C THR A 58 -6.76 -5.47 -3.66
N PHE A 59 -5.80 -4.85 -4.33
CA PHE A 59 -4.39 -5.19 -4.20
C PHE A 59 -3.81 -4.49 -2.97
N THR A 60 -3.05 -5.20 -2.14
CA THR A 60 -2.47 -4.62 -0.92
C THR A 60 -0.94 -4.67 -0.94
N MET A 61 -0.27 -3.63 -0.47
CA MET A 61 1.16 -3.62 -0.14
C MET A 61 1.34 -3.37 1.36
N VAL A 62 1.76 -4.40 2.08
CA VAL A 62 1.91 -4.40 3.54
C VAL A 62 3.38 -4.23 3.89
N PRO A 63 3.75 -3.26 4.75
CA PRO A 63 5.13 -3.11 5.19
C PRO A 63 5.59 -4.31 6.02
N LYS A 64 6.82 -4.77 5.82
CA LYS A 64 7.46 -5.84 6.59
C LYS A 64 8.57 -5.25 7.46
N THR A 65 8.45 -5.44 8.77
CA THR A 65 9.49 -5.06 9.73
C THR A 65 10.22 -6.30 10.26
N ALA A 66 11.51 -6.15 10.54
CA ALA A 66 12.25 -7.14 11.32
C ALA A 66 11.92 -6.99 12.82
N SER A 67 12.35 -7.97 13.63
CA SER A 67 12.11 -7.97 15.08
C SER A 67 12.76 -6.77 15.79
N ASP A 68 13.79 -6.18 15.19
CA ASP A 68 14.47 -4.95 15.66
C ASP A 68 13.73 -3.66 15.26
N GLY A 69 12.56 -3.76 14.61
CA GLY A 69 11.79 -2.61 14.16
C GLY A 69 12.33 -1.94 12.89
N ARG A 70 13.31 -2.50 12.18
CA ARG A 70 13.73 -1.97 10.88
C ARG A 70 12.76 -2.38 9.78
N LEU A 71 12.40 -1.45 8.89
CA LEU A 71 11.68 -1.76 7.66
C LEU A 71 12.59 -2.59 6.74
N VAL A 72 12.20 -3.83 6.43
CA VAL A 72 12.99 -4.77 5.62
C VAL A 72 12.38 -5.06 4.26
N GLY A 73 11.17 -4.57 3.99
CA GLY A 73 10.55 -4.70 2.68
C GLY A 73 9.04 -4.53 2.71
N TRP A 74 8.41 -5.04 1.66
CA TRP A 74 6.97 -5.00 1.45
C TRP A 74 6.48 -6.37 1.03
N ARG A 75 5.27 -6.73 1.43
CA ARG A 75 4.57 -7.93 0.99
C ARG A 75 3.29 -7.53 0.29
N CYS A 76 3.04 -8.11 -0.85
CA CYS A 76 1.86 -7.91 -1.67
C CYS A 76 0.79 -8.94 -1.31
N GLY A 77 -0.48 -8.57 -1.50
CA GLY A 77 -1.62 -9.38 -1.11
C GLY A 77 -2.92 -8.93 -1.76
N GLY A 78 -4.03 -9.46 -1.23
CA GLY A 78 -5.39 -9.09 -1.65
C GLY A 78 -5.87 -9.72 -2.96
N LEU A 79 -4.96 -10.28 -3.77
CA LEU A 79 -5.26 -11.11 -4.94
C LEU A 79 -4.79 -12.56 -4.72
N GLY A 80 -5.24 -13.47 -5.59
CA GLY A 80 -4.71 -14.84 -5.62
C GLY A 80 -3.20 -14.85 -5.87
N ALA A 81 -2.45 -15.71 -5.18
CA ALA A 81 -0.99 -15.70 -5.19
C ALA A 81 -0.38 -15.82 -6.61
N GLN A 82 -1.06 -16.52 -7.52
CA GLN A 82 -0.65 -16.65 -8.93
C GLN A 82 -0.63 -15.32 -9.68
N TYR A 83 -1.41 -14.33 -9.24
CA TYR A 83 -1.51 -12.99 -9.83
C TYR A 83 -0.55 -11.98 -9.18
N LEU A 84 0.09 -12.34 -8.08
CA LEU A 84 1.05 -11.48 -7.40
C LEU A 84 2.46 -11.70 -7.96
N PRO A 85 3.26 -10.63 -8.16
CA PRO A 85 4.67 -10.75 -8.53
C PRO A 85 5.44 -11.59 -7.52
N SER A 86 6.30 -12.50 -7.98
CA SER A 86 7.07 -13.40 -7.11
C SER A 86 7.96 -12.67 -6.11
N SER A 87 8.47 -11.49 -6.49
CA SER A 87 9.31 -10.63 -5.65
C SER A 87 8.57 -10.01 -4.45
N CYS A 88 7.25 -10.08 -4.44
CA CYS A 88 6.42 -9.44 -3.43
C CYS A 88 5.40 -10.41 -2.82
N ARG A 89 5.54 -11.73 -3.01
CA ARG A 89 4.71 -12.71 -2.29
C ARG A 89 5.15 -12.84 -0.83
#